data_AF-A0AAW1SVM3-F1
#
_entry.id   AF-A0AAW1SVM3-F1
#
_cell.length_a   1.000
_cell.length_b   1.000
_cell.length_c   1.000
_cell.angle_alpha   90.00
_cell.angle_beta   90.00
_cell.angle_gamma   90.00
#
_symmetry.space_group_name_H-M   'P 1'
#
loop_
_entity.id
_entity.type
_entity.pdbx_description
1 polymer ?
#
loop_
_entity_poly.entity_id
_entity_poly.type
_entity_poly.pdbx_seq_one_letter_code
_entity_poly.pdbx_strand_id
1 'polypeptide(L)'
;MLARTFRSSTFAAQLTTPKTSSAAALRTIRCLSASMVAGSAAALAEQTDSKQEHKTLESMNLGSTFTSELPGDPETKNSLRQVHNSFYSWVRPTPTGTDPYLICHSSEMASTLGLDKSEIERPEFALLFSGNATTPSIGSKSYAQCYGGHQFGSWAGQLGDGRAISLGQTTGADGNVWELQLKGAGKTPYSRMADGRAVLRSSIREFVGSEAMFHLGISTTRALSLVGTGQQVMRDMFYSGDVKMEPGAVVCRVSPCWVRFGTFQLPASRGDVQLLMVQHLADYVIRHHYPHLEGADDKYLGFLREVTQRTARTVAGWQCVGFVHGVLNTDNMSILGETIDYGPYGWLERFDPNFTPNTTDFSHRRYAYQQQPQIGLWNLIQLANAMARADLVEPKPAEGVLEGYVDTLRDHHKKWMSKKLGLKDMDEKLQQGFMVAMAETKADFTNAFRALAAVSGSQPDDDIPEALQEAVAEQTYESKATWTAWLTSYRAQLRKEGRPEPQRVQEMNAANPCYVPRNHLLQACIEAAEKGDYSELDAFMAVLCKPYEEQAGAEKYRKVAPSIKPRLGVECLSCSS
;
A
#
# COMPACT_ATOMS: atom_id res chain seq x y z
N MET A 1 -30.42 -59.23 -12.19
CA MET A 1 -31.88 -59.04 -12.34
C MET A 1 -32.12 -57.54 -12.38
N LEU A 2 -32.00 -56.94 -13.57
CA LEU A 2 -33.06 -56.76 -14.58
C LEU A 2 -33.97 -55.57 -14.17
N ALA A 3 -33.80 -54.35 -14.66
CA ALA A 3 -33.83 -53.82 -16.03
C ALA A 3 -35.18 -53.17 -16.38
N ARG A 4 -35.08 -52.00 -17.02
CA ARG A 4 -36.05 -51.31 -17.92
C ARG A 4 -37.20 -50.56 -17.20
N THR A 5 -37.56 -49.33 -17.61
CA THR A 5 -37.78 -48.89 -19.00
C THR A 5 -37.63 -47.37 -19.20
N PHE A 6 -37.08 -47.02 -20.37
CA PHE A 6 -37.05 -45.71 -21.05
C PHE A 6 -38.38 -45.38 -21.77
N ARG A 7 -38.63 -44.08 -22.05
CA ARG A 7 -39.14 -43.41 -23.29
C ARG A 7 -39.72 -42.02 -22.90
N SER A 8 -39.22 -40.84 -23.31
CA SER A 8 -39.08 -40.18 -24.63
C SER A 8 -40.39 -39.69 -25.29
N SER A 9 -40.61 -38.36 -25.32
CA SER A 9 -41.17 -37.54 -26.43
C SER A 9 -41.47 -36.10 -25.93
N THR A 10 -40.70 -35.06 -26.27
CA THR A 10 -40.93 -34.08 -27.37
C THR A 10 -42.36 -33.55 -27.55
N PHE A 11 -42.55 -32.23 -27.39
CA PHE A 11 -43.27 -31.23 -28.21
C PHE A 11 -43.52 -29.97 -27.32
N ALA A 12 -42.79 -28.87 -27.52
CA ALA A 12 -43.08 -27.73 -28.40
C ALA A 12 -43.99 -26.64 -27.78
N ALA A 13 -43.37 -25.46 -27.60
CA ALA A 13 -43.89 -24.10 -27.68
C ALA A 13 -45.12 -23.69 -26.86
N GLN A 14 -44.91 -22.74 -25.94
CA GLN A 14 -45.61 -21.45 -26.01
C GLN A 14 -44.80 -20.35 -25.30
N LEU A 15 -44.38 -19.38 -26.11
CA LEU A 15 -43.78 -18.11 -25.72
C LEU A 15 -44.82 -17.25 -25.01
N THR A 16 -44.54 -16.86 -23.76
CA THR A 16 -45.14 -15.66 -23.16
C THR A 16 -44.05 -14.82 -22.53
N THR A 17 -43.69 -13.75 -23.22
CA THR A 17 -42.85 -12.65 -22.73
C THR A 17 -43.50 -11.94 -21.54
N PRO A 18 -42.71 -11.52 -20.54
CA PRO A 18 -42.93 -10.25 -19.88
C PRO A 18 -41.84 -9.27 -20.31
N LYS A 19 -42.29 -8.17 -20.93
CA LYS A 19 -41.51 -6.96 -21.15
C LYS A 19 -41.09 -6.39 -19.79
N THR A 20 -39.79 -6.33 -19.52
CA THR A 20 -39.22 -5.29 -18.66
C THR A 20 -37.99 -4.72 -19.36
N SER A 21 -38.24 -3.58 -20.00
CA SER A 21 -37.21 -2.67 -20.50
C SER A 21 -36.45 -2.10 -19.30
N SER A 22 -35.20 -2.51 -19.12
CA SER A 22 -34.19 -1.72 -18.43
C SER A 22 -33.06 -1.52 -19.42
N ALA A 23 -33.02 -0.34 -20.03
CA ALA A 23 -31.92 0.09 -20.86
C ALA A 23 -30.65 0.12 -19.99
N ALA A 24 -29.70 -0.76 -20.30
CA ALA A 24 -28.34 -0.68 -19.78
C ALA A 24 -27.75 0.64 -20.27
N ALA A 25 -27.75 1.65 -19.40
CA ALA A 25 -27.04 2.89 -19.64
C ALA A 25 -25.54 2.55 -19.66
N LEU A 26 -24.90 2.73 -20.82
CA LEU A 26 -23.45 2.84 -20.95
C LEU A 26 -22.96 3.90 -19.96
N ARG A 27 -22.43 3.46 -18.83
CA ARG A 27 -21.82 4.33 -17.82
C ARG A 27 -20.46 4.79 -18.37
N THR A 28 -20.23 6.09 -18.39
CA THR A 28 -18.95 6.69 -18.77
C THR A 28 -17.86 6.16 -17.85
N ILE A 29 -16.95 5.35 -18.40
CA ILE A 29 -15.77 4.83 -17.70
C ILE A 29 -14.80 6.00 -17.54
N ARG A 30 -14.41 6.32 -16.30
CA ARG A 30 -13.60 7.51 -15.99
C ARG A 30 -12.15 7.11 -15.72
N CYS A 31 -11.25 7.80 -16.42
CA CYS A 31 -9.80 7.61 -16.43
C CYS A 31 -9.16 8.63 -15.47
N LEU A 32 -8.23 8.18 -14.63
CA LEU A 32 -7.36 9.05 -13.84
C LEU A 32 -6.16 9.41 -14.71
N SER A 33 -6.30 10.42 -15.56
CA SER A 33 -5.16 10.98 -16.32
C SER A 33 -4.76 12.35 -15.77
N ALA A 34 -3.48 12.53 -15.47
CA ALA A 34 -2.90 13.86 -15.36
C ALA A 34 -2.74 14.44 -16.79
N SER A 35 -3.68 15.26 -17.24
CA SER A 35 -3.48 16.08 -18.44
C SER A 35 -3.69 17.55 -18.10
N MET A 36 -2.63 18.36 -18.17
CA MET A 36 -2.77 19.83 -18.27
C MET A 36 -1.65 20.43 -19.13
N VAL A 37 -2.12 21.29 -20.06
CA VAL A 37 -1.51 22.54 -20.55
C VAL A 37 -0.06 22.46 -21.08
N ALA A 38 0.03 22.55 -22.41
CA ALA A 38 1.27 22.75 -23.16
C ALA A 38 1.95 24.09 -22.80
N GLY A 39 3.27 24.05 -22.58
CA GLY A 39 4.09 25.23 -22.33
C GLY A 39 5.60 24.92 -22.35
N SER A 40 6.15 24.87 -23.55
CA SER A 40 7.57 25.00 -23.94
C SER A 40 8.65 24.18 -23.21
N ALA A 41 9.00 23.03 -23.81
CA ALA A 41 10.39 22.56 -23.91
C ALA A 41 10.54 21.78 -25.23
N ALA A 42 10.39 22.49 -26.35
CA ALA A 42 10.66 21.95 -27.68
C ALA A 42 12.14 22.20 -28.02
N ALA A 43 12.97 21.17 -27.87
CA ALA A 43 14.05 20.82 -28.79
C ALA A 43 14.82 19.61 -28.24
N LEU A 44 15.04 18.63 -29.12
CA LEU A 44 15.81 17.37 -28.96
C LEU A 44 15.02 16.15 -28.47
N ALA A 45 14.11 15.67 -29.32
CA ALA A 45 13.74 14.27 -29.40
C ALA A 45 13.27 13.94 -30.84
N GLU A 46 14.21 13.88 -31.78
CA GLU A 46 14.04 13.06 -32.97
C GLU A 46 14.90 11.82 -32.79
N GLN A 47 14.30 10.70 -32.36
CA GLN A 47 14.66 9.35 -32.81
C GLN A 47 13.69 8.28 -32.29
N THR A 48 13.17 7.53 -33.27
CA THR A 48 12.50 6.21 -33.20
C THR A 48 11.17 6.11 -32.45
N ASP A 49 10.10 6.45 -33.16
CA ASP A 49 8.73 5.99 -32.88
C ASP A 49 8.63 4.50 -33.28
N SER A 50 9.13 3.60 -32.42
CA SER A 50 8.73 2.20 -32.49
C SER A 50 7.31 2.12 -31.94
N LYS A 51 6.32 1.77 -32.76
CA LYS A 51 4.97 1.43 -32.30
C LYS A 51 5.08 0.41 -31.16
N GLN A 52 4.94 0.86 -29.92
CA GLN A 52 4.94 -0.01 -28.77
C GLN A 52 3.61 -0.75 -28.80
N GLU A 53 3.61 -2.02 -29.19
CA GLU A 53 2.39 -2.83 -29.22
C GLU A 53 1.84 -2.97 -27.80
N HIS A 54 0.70 -2.33 -27.54
CA HIS A 54 -0.01 -2.48 -26.27
C HIS A 54 -0.57 -3.91 -26.15
N LYS A 55 -0.57 -4.44 -24.92
CA LYS A 55 -1.12 -5.75 -24.58
C LYS A 55 -2.63 -5.70 -24.50
N THR A 56 -3.29 -6.67 -25.11
CA THR A 56 -4.67 -7.06 -24.81
C THR A 56 -4.74 -7.92 -23.55
N LEU A 57 -5.93 -8.05 -22.95
CA LEU A 57 -6.18 -8.94 -21.82
C LEU A 57 -5.77 -10.40 -22.10
N GLU A 58 -5.98 -10.87 -23.34
CA GLU A 58 -5.64 -12.23 -23.77
C GLU A 58 -4.14 -12.42 -24.01
N SER A 59 -3.46 -11.39 -24.49
CA SER A 59 -2.00 -11.41 -24.72
C SER A 59 -1.18 -11.27 -23.45
N MET A 60 -1.82 -10.97 -22.31
CA MET A 60 -1.18 -10.88 -21.01
C MET A 60 -0.71 -12.26 -20.57
N ASN A 61 0.56 -12.56 -20.87
CA ASN A 61 1.19 -13.78 -20.39
C ASN A 61 1.33 -13.71 -18.87
N LEU A 62 0.69 -14.64 -18.17
CA LEU A 62 0.66 -14.73 -16.71
C LEU A 62 1.36 -16.02 -16.28
N GLY A 63 2.67 -16.07 -16.49
CA GLY A 63 3.56 -17.10 -15.95
C GLY A 63 3.86 -16.85 -14.48
N SER A 64 4.73 -17.63 -13.84
CA SER A 64 5.25 -17.26 -12.53
C SER A 64 6.55 -18.00 -12.25
N THR A 65 7.66 -17.27 -12.20
CA THR A 65 8.97 -17.81 -11.81
C THR A 65 8.91 -18.36 -10.39
N PHE A 66 8.11 -17.75 -9.51
CA PHE A 66 7.87 -18.21 -8.14
C PHE A 66 7.32 -19.64 -8.13
N THR A 67 6.29 -19.91 -8.94
CA THR A 67 5.70 -21.26 -8.98
C THR A 67 6.49 -22.27 -9.79
N SER A 68 7.29 -21.84 -10.76
CA SER A 68 8.11 -22.74 -11.58
C SER A 68 9.41 -23.16 -10.91
N GLU A 69 9.96 -22.33 -10.01
CA GLU A 69 11.28 -22.56 -9.39
C GLU A 69 11.19 -22.99 -7.92
N LEU A 70 10.10 -22.66 -7.21
CA LEU A 70 9.95 -23.02 -5.80
C LEU A 70 8.99 -24.20 -5.58
N PRO A 71 9.20 -25.02 -4.54
CA PRO A 71 8.31 -26.12 -4.19
C PRO A 71 6.85 -25.67 -3.98
N GLY A 72 5.93 -26.30 -4.72
CA GLY A 72 4.48 -26.11 -4.59
C GLY A 72 3.81 -27.25 -3.82
N ASP A 73 2.68 -26.93 -3.21
CA ASP A 73 1.87 -27.89 -2.46
C ASP A 73 1.31 -28.97 -3.42
N PRO A 74 1.59 -30.26 -3.17
CA PRO A 74 1.05 -31.34 -3.98
C PRO A 74 -0.46 -31.51 -3.81
N GLU A 75 -1.05 -31.04 -2.70
CA GLU A 75 -2.50 -31.06 -2.51
C GLU A 75 -3.16 -29.91 -3.28
N THR A 76 -4.11 -30.28 -4.15
CA THR A 76 -4.81 -29.35 -5.05
C THR A 76 -6.20 -28.98 -4.55
N LYS A 77 -6.71 -29.65 -3.52
CA LYS A 77 -7.98 -29.32 -2.88
C LYS A 77 -7.86 -27.98 -2.14
N ASN A 78 -8.85 -27.12 -2.35
CA ASN A 78 -8.97 -25.86 -1.63
C ASN A 78 -9.71 -26.07 -0.29
N SER A 79 -9.00 -26.67 0.67
CA SER A 79 -9.47 -26.87 2.04
C SER A 79 -8.47 -26.29 3.04
N LEU A 80 -8.99 -25.79 4.16
CA LEU A 80 -8.17 -25.23 5.25
C LEU A 80 -7.21 -26.29 5.79
N ARG A 81 -5.91 -25.98 5.80
CA ARG A 81 -4.87 -26.90 6.32
C ARG A 81 -3.56 -26.20 6.63
N GLN A 82 -2.71 -26.89 7.38
CA GLN A 82 -1.28 -26.60 7.41
C GLN A 82 -0.65 -27.15 6.12
N VAL A 83 0.16 -26.32 5.46
CA VAL A 83 0.90 -26.61 4.24
C VAL A 83 2.37 -26.67 4.62
N HIS A 84 2.99 -27.83 4.43
CA HIS A 84 4.40 -28.06 4.74
C HIS A 84 5.20 -28.24 3.46
N ASN A 85 6.51 -27.99 3.53
CA ASN A 85 7.46 -28.24 2.44
C ASN A 85 7.10 -27.54 1.10
N SER A 86 6.33 -26.44 1.17
CA SER A 86 5.81 -25.74 -0.01
C SER A 86 5.69 -24.24 0.26
N PHE A 87 5.89 -23.42 -0.76
CA PHE A 87 5.77 -21.96 -0.70
C PHE A 87 4.42 -21.43 -1.18
N TYR A 88 3.62 -22.26 -1.82
CA TYR A 88 2.32 -21.88 -2.33
C TYR A 88 1.42 -23.11 -2.48
N SER A 89 0.11 -22.87 -2.57
CA SER A 89 -0.88 -23.86 -2.99
C SER A 89 -1.61 -23.36 -4.23
N TRP A 90 -1.90 -24.27 -5.16
CA TRP A 90 -2.73 -23.96 -6.32
C TRP A 90 -4.16 -23.63 -5.87
N VAL A 91 -4.67 -22.47 -6.27
CA VAL A 91 -6.04 -22.03 -5.96
C VAL A 91 -6.61 -21.28 -7.14
N ARG A 92 -7.90 -21.46 -7.40
CA ARG A 92 -8.62 -20.63 -8.37
C ARG A 92 -9.42 -19.57 -7.63
N PRO A 93 -9.54 -18.34 -8.17
CA PRO A 93 -10.57 -17.42 -7.73
C PRO A 93 -11.93 -18.12 -7.67
N THR A 94 -12.74 -17.75 -6.69
CA THR A 94 -14.12 -18.22 -6.56
C THR A 94 -15.02 -17.17 -7.19
N PRO A 95 -15.64 -17.42 -8.34
CA PRO A 95 -16.58 -16.46 -8.93
C PRO A 95 -17.72 -16.15 -7.97
N THR A 96 -18.19 -14.90 -7.96
CA THR A 96 -19.32 -14.49 -7.11
C THR A 96 -20.68 -14.89 -7.70
N GLY A 97 -20.75 -15.23 -8.99
CA GLY A 97 -22.00 -15.54 -9.69
C GLY A 97 -22.88 -14.30 -9.94
N THR A 98 -22.28 -13.11 -9.87
CA THR A 98 -22.90 -11.80 -10.08
C THR A 98 -22.17 -11.04 -11.18
N ASP A 99 -22.71 -9.89 -11.61
CA ASP A 99 -22.10 -9.02 -12.61
C ASP A 99 -21.14 -8.03 -11.96
N PRO A 100 -19.80 -8.21 -12.09
CA PRO A 100 -18.84 -7.27 -11.55
C PRO A 100 -18.76 -6.03 -12.43
N TYR A 101 -18.34 -4.91 -11.82
CA TYR A 101 -18.17 -3.64 -12.53
C TYR A 101 -16.94 -2.90 -12.03
N LEU A 102 -16.23 -2.25 -12.95
CA LEU A 102 -15.07 -1.42 -12.61
C LEU A 102 -15.52 -0.19 -11.83
N ILE A 103 -14.90 0.05 -10.67
CA ILE A 103 -15.12 1.26 -9.87
C ILE A 103 -14.06 2.30 -10.23
N CYS A 104 -12.78 1.93 -10.12
CA CYS A 104 -11.66 2.77 -10.53
C CYS A 104 -10.44 1.93 -10.93
N HIS A 105 -9.49 2.54 -11.64
CA HIS A 105 -8.24 1.92 -12.05
C HIS A 105 -7.09 2.94 -12.02
N SER A 106 -5.86 2.46 -11.83
CA SER A 106 -4.65 3.28 -11.97
C SER A 106 -4.21 3.27 -13.44
N SER A 107 -4.40 4.39 -14.14
CA SER A 107 -4.01 4.51 -15.54
C SER A 107 -2.49 4.43 -15.72
N GLU A 108 -1.71 4.92 -14.74
CA GLU A 108 -0.26 4.78 -14.73
C GLU A 108 0.17 3.33 -14.55
N MET A 109 -0.42 2.58 -13.61
CA MET A 109 -0.09 1.16 -13.44
C MET A 109 -0.50 0.33 -14.66
N ALA A 110 -1.66 0.62 -15.27
CA ALA A 110 -2.07 -0.04 -16.51
C ALA A 110 -1.07 0.22 -17.65
N SER A 111 -0.59 1.46 -17.78
CA SER A 111 0.44 1.85 -18.76
C SER A 111 1.77 1.15 -18.47
N THR A 112 2.20 1.06 -17.22
CA THR A 112 3.40 0.31 -16.80
C THR A 112 3.29 -1.17 -17.16
N LEU A 113 2.11 -1.79 -17.03
CA LEU A 113 1.88 -3.17 -17.48
C LEU A 113 1.80 -3.31 -19.00
N GLY A 114 1.78 -2.19 -19.73
CA GLY A 114 1.64 -2.13 -21.19
C GLY A 114 0.21 -2.40 -21.66
N LEU A 115 -0.80 -2.28 -20.81
CA LEU A 115 -2.20 -2.52 -21.19
C LEU A 115 -2.75 -1.37 -22.02
N ASP A 116 -3.47 -1.70 -23.10
CA ASP A 116 -4.17 -0.68 -23.89
C ASP A 116 -5.33 -0.07 -23.06
N LYS A 117 -5.56 1.23 -23.22
CA LYS A 117 -6.65 1.93 -22.54
C LYS A 117 -8.02 1.36 -22.92
N SER A 118 -8.23 0.96 -24.17
CA SER A 118 -9.50 0.37 -24.61
C SER A 118 -9.80 -0.96 -23.92
N GLU A 119 -8.77 -1.68 -23.47
CA GLU A 119 -8.92 -2.95 -22.76
C GLU A 119 -9.49 -2.77 -21.36
N ILE A 120 -9.21 -1.63 -20.73
CA ILE A 120 -9.75 -1.28 -19.40
C ILE A 120 -11.26 -1.03 -19.47
N GLU A 121 -11.74 -0.55 -20.62
CA GLU A 121 -13.14 -0.22 -20.85
C GLU A 121 -14.01 -1.44 -21.21
N ARG A 122 -13.37 -2.59 -21.50
CA ARG A 122 -14.04 -3.85 -21.82
C ARG A 122 -14.77 -4.43 -20.60
N PRO A 123 -15.98 -4.98 -20.75
CA PRO A 123 -16.66 -5.71 -19.67
C PRO A 123 -15.83 -6.87 -19.10
N GLU A 124 -15.00 -7.50 -19.94
CA GLU A 124 -14.11 -8.59 -19.55
C GLU A 124 -13.05 -8.17 -18.54
N PHE A 125 -12.66 -6.88 -18.50
CA PHE A 125 -11.71 -6.36 -17.52
C PHE A 125 -12.24 -6.57 -16.10
N ALA A 126 -13.49 -6.15 -15.83
CA ALA A 126 -14.11 -6.31 -14.52
C ALA A 126 -14.29 -7.79 -14.17
N LEU A 127 -14.68 -8.63 -15.13
CA LEU A 127 -14.81 -10.08 -14.93
C LEU A 127 -13.47 -10.73 -14.54
N LEU A 128 -12.39 -10.38 -15.22
CA LEU A 128 -11.06 -10.91 -14.97
C LEU A 128 -10.55 -10.47 -13.59
N PHE A 129 -10.56 -9.17 -13.32
CA PHE A 129 -9.97 -8.60 -12.12
C PHE A 129 -10.88 -8.70 -10.87
N SER A 130 -12.11 -9.18 -11.00
CA SER A 130 -12.90 -9.67 -9.85
C SER A 130 -12.67 -11.16 -9.56
N GLY A 131 -12.02 -11.89 -10.47
CA GLY A 131 -11.92 -13.34 -10.42
C GLY A 131 -13.21 -14.08 -10.83
N ASN A 132 -14.13 -13.42 -11.54
CA ASN A 132 -15.34 -14.04 -12.08
C ASN A 132 -15.10 -14.70 -13.44
N ALA A 133 -14.04 -14.32 -14.15
CA ALA A 133 -13.52 -15.00 -15.32
C ALA A 133 -12.11 -15.55 -15.07
N THR A 134 -11.77 -16.63 -15.75
CA THR A 134 -10.40 -17.15 -15.80
C THR A 134 -9.54 -16.29 -16.70
N THR A 135 -8.25 -16.21 -16.37
CA THR A 135 -7.22 -15.63 -17.25
C THR A 135 -7.23 -16.35 -18.61
N PRO A 136 -7.26 -15.63 -19.75
CA PRO A 136 -7.35 -16.27 -21.06
C PRO A 136 -6.04 -16.93 -21.51
N SER A 137 -4.90 -16.58 -20.90
CA SER A 137 -3.59 -17.03 -21.34
C SER A 137 -3.35 -18.51 -21.04
N ILE A 138 -2.95 -19.25 -22.09
CA ILE A 138 -2.62 -20.67 -22.00
C ILE A 138 -1.53 -20.87 -20.95
N GLY A 139 -1.82 -21.71 -19.94
CA GLY A 139 -0.86 -22.05 -18.88
C GLY A 139 -0.91 -21.17 -17.63
N SER A 140 -1.72 -20.09 -17.61
CA SER A 140 -1.92 -19.30 -16.40
C SER A 140 -2.56 -20.17 -15.30
N LYS A 141 -1.91 -20.22 -14.14
CA LYS A 141 -2.38 -20.96 -12.97
C LYS A 141 -2.29 -20.06 -11.77
N SER A 142 -3.44 -19.76 -11.19
CA SER A 142 -3.51 -18.96 -9.97
C SER A 142 -3.06 -19.76 -8.74
N TYR A 143 -2.50 -19.06 -7.77
CA TYR A 143 -1.96 -19.64 -6.54
C TYR A 143 -2.09 -18.67 -5.37
N ALA A 144 -1.86 -19.19 -4.17
CA ALA A 144 -1.81 -18.43 -2.93
C ALA A 144 -0.51 -18.79 -2.21
N GLN A 145 0.21 -17.79 -1.70
CA GLN A 145 1.48 -18.00 -1.02
C GLN A 145 1.30 -18.50 0.42
N CYS A 146 2.20 -19.38 0.84
CA CYS A 146 2.33 -19.87 2.20
C CYS A 146 3.45 -19.12 2.93
N TYR A 147 3.13 -18.49 4.05
CA TYR A 147 4.09 -17.81 4.91
C TYR A 147 3.62 -17.87 6.36
N GLY A 148 4.50 -17.50 7.29
CA GLY A 148 4.20 -17.36 8.71
C GLY A 148 4.46 -15.93 9.15
N GLY A 149 4.50 -15.67 10.46
CA GLY A 149 4.85 -14.35 10.94
C GLY A 149 4.72 -14.18 12.44
N HIS A 150 5.37 -13.15 12.95
CA HIS A 150 5.17 -12.66 14.30
C HIS A 150 4.10 -11.58 14.28
N GLN A 151 2.96 -11.85 14.91
CA GLN A 151 1.87 -10.90 15.06
C GLN A 151 1.95 -10.26 16.44
N PHE A 152 2.04 -8.93 16.50
CA PHE A 152 2.21 -8.17 17.75
C PHE A 152 3.40 -8.64 18.61
N GLY A 153 4.44 -9.17 17.97
CA GLY A 153 5.66 -9.67 18.63
C GLY A 153 5.64 -11.16 19.00
N SER A 154 4.49 -11.84 18.87
CA SER A 154 4.37 -13.28 19.15
C SER A 154 4.31 -14.10 17.87
N TRP A 155 4.97 -15.25 17.84
CA TRP A 155 4.90 -16.16 16.69
C TRP A 155 3.47 -16.68 16.49
N ALA A 156 2.91 -16.45 15.30
CA ALA A 156 1.52 -16.82 14.97
C ALA A 156 1.41 -18.16 14.20
N GLY A 157 2.52 -18.85 13.98
CA GLY A 157 2.55 -20.07 13.17
C GLY A 157 2.33 -19.78 11.69
N GLN A 158 1.68 -20.72 10.99
CA GLN A 158 1.36 -20.56 9.57
C GLN A 158 0.21 -19.58 9.37
N LEU A 159 0.46 -18.63 8.47
CA LEU A 159 -0.50 -17.70 7.88
C LEU A 159 -0.65 -18.06 6.40
N GLY A 160 -0.30 -17.16 5.49
CA GLY A 160 -0.45 -17.29 4.06
C GLY A 160 -1.50 -16.32 3.50
N ASP A 161 -1.62 -16.32 2.18
CA ASP A 161 -2.58 -15.50 1.45
C ASP A 161 -4.01 -15.98 1.73
N GLY A 162 -4.58 -15.56 2.86
CA GLY A 162 -5.89 -16.05 3.34
C GLY A 162 -7.10 -15.51 2.57
N ARG A 163 -6.91 -14.44 1.80
CA ARG A 163 -7.95 -13.82 0.94
C ARG A 163 -7.35 -13.20 -0.32
N ALA A 164 -6.13 -13.60 -0.67
CA ALA A 164 -5.42 -13.09 -1.83
C ALA A 164 -5.06 -14.25 -2.74
N ILE A 165 -5.13 -14.03 -4.05
CA ILE A 165 -4.87 -15.04 -5.07
C ILE A 165 -4.03 -14.40 -6.16
N SER A 166 -2.80 -14.86 -6.32
CA SER A 166 -1.92 -14.44 -7.42
C SER A 166 -2.45 -15.00 -8.74
N LEU A 167 -2.55 -14.15 -9.75
CA LEU A 167 -2.89 -14.55 -11.13
C LEU A 167 -1.65 -14.98 -11.91
N GLY A 168 -0.49 -14.45 -11.52
CA GLY A 168 0.79 -14.66 -12.18
C GLY A 168 1.53 -13.34 -12.41
N GLN A 169 2.62 -13.46 -13.14
CA GLN A 169 3.58 -12.43 -13.49
C GLN A 169 3.49 -12.10 -14.98
N THR A 170 3.58 -10.82 -15.30
CA THR A 170 3.67 -10.29 -16.67
C THR A 170 4.82 -9.29 -16.75
N THR A 171 5.50 -9.21 -17.89
CA THR A 171 6.51 -8.18 -18.13
C THR A 171 5.84 -6.84 -18.45
N GLY A 172 6.19 -5.75 -17.78
CA GLY A 172 5.68 -4.43 -18.10
C GLY A 172 6.24 -3.85 -19.39
N ALA A 173 5.68 -2.73 -19.82
CA ALA A 173 6.24 -1.90 -20.89
C ALA A 173 7.60 -1.27 -20.47
N ASP A 174 7.86 -1.20 -19.16
CA ASP A 174 9.13 -0.80 -18.56
C ASP A 174 10.20 -1.91 -18.56
N GLY A 175 9.88 -3.10 -19.06
CA GLY A 175 10.76 -4.27 -19.07
C GLY A 175 10.87 -5.01 -17.74
N ASN A 176 10.26 -4.51 -16.66
CA ASN A 176 10.26 -5.17 -15.36
C ASN A 176 9.21 -6.28 -15.30
N VAL A 177 9.38 -7.24 -14.39
CA VAL A 177 8.37 -8.29 -14.14
C VAL A 177 7.46 -7.85 -12.99
N TRP A 178 6.17 -7.94 -13.21
CA TRP A 178 5.13 -7.53 -12.25
C TRP A 178 4.18 -8.69 -11.95
N GLU A 179 3.96 -9.00 -10.68
CA GLU A 179 3.02 -10.03 -10.22
C GLU A 179 1.68 -9.40 -9.82
N LEU A 180 0.59 -9.90 -10.42
CA LEU A 180 -0.77 -9.45 -10.17
C LEU A 180 -1.45 -10.36 -9.14
N GLN A 181 -2.02 -9.76 -8.10
CA GLN A 181 -2.69 -10.47 -7.01
C GLN A 181 -4.08 -9.89 -6.74
N LEU A 182 -5.11 -10.74 -6.79
CA LEU A 182 -6.49 -10.37 -6.49
C LEU A 182 -6.78 -10.56 -5.00
N LYS A 183 -7.08 -9.47 -4.29
CA LYS A 183 -7.45 -9.51 -2.87
C LYS A 183 -8.97 -9.40 -2.72
N GLY A 184 -9.59 -10.43 -2.14
CA GLY A 184 -11.04 -10.60 -2.02
C GLY A 184 -11.64 -11.62 -3.01
N ALA A 185 -10.81 -12.30 -3.79
CA ALA A 185 -11.23 -13.18 -4.88
C ALA A 185 -11.68 -14.59 -4.46
N GLY A 186 -11.67 -14.92 -3.15
CA GLY A 186 -12.17 -16.20 -2.65
C GLY A 186 -11.31 -16.83 -1.56
N LYS A 187 -11.74 -18.00 -1.08
CA LYS A 187 -11.03 -18.76 -0.04
C LYS A 187 -9.78 -19.43 -0.59
N THR A 188 -8.83 -19.66 0.30
CA THR A 188 -7.60 -20.41 0.08
C THR A 188 -7.39 -21.38 1.24
N PRO A 189 -6.40 -22.30 1.17
CA PRO A 189 -6.01 -23.13 2.32
C PRO A 189 -5.60 -22.32 3.57
N TYR A 190 -5.31 -21.03 3.40
CA TYR A 190 -4.82 -20.12 4.42
C TYR A 190 -5.90 -19.19 5.00
N SER A 191 -7.16 -19.31 4.57
CA SER A 191 -8.23 -18.39 5.00
C SER A 191 -8.55 -18.42 6.49
N ARG A 192 -8.06 -19.41 7.24
CA ARG A 192 -8.42 -19.63 8.66
C ARG A 192 -9.95 -19.60 8.81
N MET A 193 -10.49 -18.68 9.61
CA MET A 193 -11.93 -18.52 9.83
C MET A 193 -12.60 -17.54 8.84
N ALA A 194 -11.83 -16.92 7.94
CA ALA A 194 -12.34 -15.91 7.01
C ALA A 194 -13.05 -16.54 5.80
N ASP A 195 -13.92 -15.74 5.16
CA ASP A 195 -14.67 -16.13 3.98
C ASP A 195 -13.91 -15.97 2.66
N GLY A 196 -12.69 -15.42 2.70
CA GLY A 196 -11.86 -15.14 1.53
C GLY A 196 -12.31 -13.94 0.69
N ARG A 197 -13.32 -13.18 1.14
CA ARG A 197 -13.85 -11.99 0.45
C ARG A 197 -13.32 -10.70 1.04
N ALA A 198 -13.35 -9.62 0.26
CA ALA A 198 -13.11 -8.27 0.73
C ALA A 198 -14.37 -7.41 0.51
N VAL A 199 -14.48 -6.35 1.30
CA VAL A 199 -15.59 -5.39 1.21
C VAL A 199 -15.11 -4.11 0.54
N LEU A 200 -16.05 -3.32 0.05
CA LEU A 200 -15.81 -2.09 -0.68
C LEU A 200 -14.95 -1.11 0.11
N ARG A 201 -15.26 -0.89 1.40
CA ARG A 201 -14.49 0.04 2.24
C ARG A 201 -13.00 -0.32 2.34
N SER A 202 -12.66 -1.56 2.65
CA SER A 202 -11.26 -1.98 2.82
C SER A 202 -10.52 -1.98 1.48
N SER A 203 -11.26 -2.29 0.41
CA SER A 203 -10.73 -2.28 -0.96
C SER A 203 -10.45 -0.85 -1.45
N ILE A 204 -11.32 0.12 -1.14
CA ILE A 204 -11.06 1.55 -1.40
C ILE A 204 -9.83 2.01 -0.62
N ARG A 205 -9.75 1.69 0.67
CA ARG A 205 -8.60 2.09 1.50
C ARG A 205 -7.29 1.54 0.95
N GLU A 206 -7.25 0.29 0.52
CA GLU A 206 -6.06 -0.31 -0.05
C GLU A 206 -5.68 0.28 -1.40
N PHE A 207 -6.65 0.49 -2.30
CA PHE A 207 -6.41 1.15 -3.59
C PHE A 207 -5.85 2.57 -3.40
N VAL A 208 -6.51 3.39 -2.59
CA VAL A 208 -6.10 4.79 -2.35
C VAL A 208 -4.76 4.85 -1.62
N GLY A 209 -4.57 4.02 -0.58
CA GLY A 209 -3.35 4.02 0.22
C GLY A 209 -2.12 3.61 -0.60
N SER A 210 -2.28 2.63 -1.50
CA SER A 210 -1.23 2.18 -2.42
C SER A 210 -0.78 3.29 -3.36
N GLU A 211 -1.73 3.86 -4.10
CA GLU A 211 -1.39 4.87 -5.12
C GLU A 211 -0.95 6.20 -4.50
N ALA A 212 -1.56 6.64 -3.40
CA ALA A 212 -1.11 7.84 -2.69
C ALA A 212 0.33 7.70 -2.19
N MET A 213 0.72 6.53 -1.66
CA MET A 213 2.09 6.29 -1.21
C MET A 213 3.10 6.32 -2.36
N PHE A 214 2.73 5.79 -3.52
CA PHE A 214 3.53 5.87 -4.74
C PHE A 214 3.78 7.34 -5.15
N HIS A 215 2.73 8.16 -5.18
CA HIS A 215 2.85 9.59 -5.54
C HIS A 215 3.54 10.45 -4.48
N LEU A 216 3.59 9.99 -3.23
CA LEU A 216 4.44 10.55 -2.18
C LEU A 216 5.92 10.15 -2.31
N GLY A 217 6.27 9.34 -3.32
CA GLY A 217 7.65 8.91 -3.58
C GLY A 217 8.18 7.86 -2.61
N ILE A 218 7.30 7.12 -1.93
CA ILE A 218 7.66 6.06 -0.99
C ILE A 218 7.39 4.70 -1.63
N SER A 219 8.35 3.78 -1.49
CA SER A 219 8.26 2.43 -2.03
C SER A 219 7.01 1.71 -1.53
N THR A 220 6.22 1.15 -2.44
CA THR A 220 4.92 0.55 -2.12
C THR A 220 4.47 -0.44 -3.20
N THR A 221 3.64 -1.41 -2.80
CA THR A 221 2.81 -2.17 -3.74
C THR A 221 1.82 -1.24 -4.43
N ARG A 222 1.57 -1.46 -5.72
CA ARG A 222 0.65 -0.68 -6.54
C ARG A 222 -0.74 -1.31 -6.60
N ALA A 223 -1.73 -0.54 -7.04
CA ALA A 223 -3.07 -1.05 -7.30
C ALA A 223 -3.46 -0.79 -8.77
N LEU A 224 -3.74 -1.86 -9.53
CA LEU A 224 -4.20 -1.75 -10.90
C LEU A 224 -5.68 -1.36 -10.98
N SER A 225 -6.54 -2.05 -10.23
CA SER A 225 -7.98 -1.89 -10.34
C SER A 225 -8.71 -2.15 -9.02
N LEU A 226 -9.83 -1.45 -8.85
CA LEU A 226 -10.85 -1.71 -7.85
C LEU A 226 -12.15 -2.11 -8.57
N VAL A 227 -12.60 -3.33 -8.32
CA VAL A 227 -13.79 -3.89 -8.97
C VAL A 227 -14.86 -4.19 -7.92
N GLY A 228 -16.05 -3.64 -8.10
CA GLY A 228 -17.22 -4.02 -7.31
C GLY A 228 -17.72 -5.38 -7.79
N THR A 229 -17.96 -6.32 -6.88
CA THR A 229 -18.35 -7.68 -7.28
C THR A 229 -19.84 -7.81 -7.57
N GLY A 230 -20.67 -6.89 -7.07
CA GLY A 230 -22.13 -7.01 -7.07
C GLY A 230 -22.70 -7.93 -5.97
N GLN A 231 -21.83 -8.63 -5.24
CA GLN A 231 -22.23 -9.47 -4.10
C GLN A 231 -22.26 -8.65 -2.80
N GLN A 232 -23.15 -8.99 -1.87
CA GLN A 232 -23.10 -8.52 -0.49
C GLN A 232 -22.32 -9.51 0.39
N VAL A 233 -21.48 -8.99 1.28
CA VAL A 233 -20.56 -9.74 2.11
C VAL A 233 -20.82 -9.42 3.58
N MET A 234 -20.95 -10.46 4.39
CA MET A 234 -21.26 -10.33 5.82
C MET A 234 -20.01 -9.93 6.61
N ARG A 235 -20.06 -8.84 7.38
CA ARG A 235 -18.94 -8.37 8.20
C ARG A 235 -19.38 -7.89 9.57
N ASP A 236 -18.53 -8.15 10.55
CA ASP A 236 -18.51 -7.46 11.83
C ASP A 236 -17.22 -6.64 11.86
N MET A 237 -17.36 -5.32 11.74
CA MET A 237 -16.21 -4.42 11.56
C MET A 237 -15.32 -4.37 12.81
N PHE A 238 -15.89 -4.51 14.01
CA PHE A 238 -15.15 -4.37 15.27
C PHE A 238 -15.09 -5.65 16.10
N TYR A 239 -15.59 -6.77 15.56
CA TYR A 239 -15.71 -8.02 16.30
C TYR A 239 -16.59 -7.85 17.57
N SER A 240 -17.60 -6.97 17.50
CA SER A 240 -18.51 -6.63 18.60
C SER A 240 -19.76 -7.51 18.67
N GLY A 241 -19.99 -8.34 17.64
CA GLY A 241 -21.23 -9.06 17.39
C GLY A 241 -22.19 -8.33 16.43
N ASP A 242 -21.90 -7.09 16.03
CA ASP A 242 -22.76 -6.26 15.17
C ASP A 242 -22.51 -6.54 13.68
N VAL A 243 -23.08 -7.65 13.21
CA VAL A 243 -22.92 -8.10 11.83
C VAL A 243 -23.78 -7.27 10.85
N LYS A 244 -23.17 -6.80 9.76
CA LYS A 244 -23.82 -6.07 8.66
C LYS A 244 -23.47 -6.70 7.31
N MET A 245 -24.34 -6.50 6.33
CA MET A 245 -24.03 -6.80 4.93
C MET A 245 -23.38 -5.56 4.32
N GLU A 246 -22.21 -5.75 3.72
CA GLU A 246 -21.45 -4.70 3.05
C GLU A 246 -21.22 -5.08 1.58
N PRO A 247 -21.15 -4.11 0.64
CA PRO A 247 -20.83 -4.41 -0.75
C PRO A 247 -19.46 -5.09 -0.87
N GLY A 248 -19.39 -6.18 -1.62
CA GLY A 248 -18.14 -6.88 -1.92
C GLY A 248 -17.33 -6.17 -3.00
N ALA A 249 -16.00 -6.21 -2.85
CA ALA A 249 -15.08 -5.67 -3.84
C ALA A 249 -13.80 -6.50 -3.91
N VAL A 250 -13.05 -6.34 -5.01
CA VAL A 250 -11.75 -6.94 -5.24
C VAL A 250 -10.77 -5.85 -5.68
N VAL A 251 -9.59 -5.82 -5.06
CA VAL A 251 -8.46 -5.01 -5.53
C VAL A 251 -7.48 -5.92 -6.27
N CYS A 252 -7.12 -5.55 -7.49
CA CYS A 252 -5.96 -6.12 -8.16
C CYS A 252 -4.71 -5.35 -7.73
N ARG A 253 -3.92 -5.95 -6.85
CA ARG A 253 -2.66 -5.43 -6.38
C ARG A 253 -1.54 -5.84 -7.31
N VAL A 254 -0.48 -5.04 -7.39
CA VAL A 254 0.67 -5.29 -8.26
C VAL A 254 1.97 -5.01 -7.51
N SER A 255 2.92 -5.93 -7.58
CA SER A 255 4.28 -5.77 -7.03
C SER A 255 5.25 -6.65 -7.82
N PRO A 256 6.55 -6.30 -7.92
CA PRO A 256 7.55 -7.21 -8.49
C PRO A 256 7.69 -8.50 -7.67
N CYS A 257 7.39 -8.46 -6.36
CA CYS A 257 7.57 -9.62 -5.47
C CYS A 257 6.65 -9.55 -4.24
N TRP A 258 5.91 -10.62 -3.99
CA TRP A 258 5.05 -10.76 -2.80
C TRP A 258 5.73 -11.46 -1.61
N VAL A 259 7.04 -11.76 -1.70
CA VAL A 259 7.80 -12.40 -0.62
C VAL A 259 7.92 -11.45 0.57
N ARG A 260 7.68 -12.00 1.76
CA ARG A 260 7.68 -11.29 3.04
C ARG A 260 8.77 -11.82 3.95
N PHE A 261 9.11 -11.11 5.03
CA PHE A 261 10.01 -11.67 6.05
C PHE A 261 9.41 -12.96 6.64
N GLY A 262 8.09 -12.98 6.82
CA GLY A 262 7.32 -14.16 7.21
C GLY A 262 7.48 -15.40 6.31
N THR A 263 7.81 -15.22 5.03
CA THR A 263 8.05 -16.32 4.09
C THR A 263 9.36 -17.06 4.41
N PHE A 264 10.38 -16.36 4.91
CA PHE A 264 11.61 -16.95 5.43
C PHE A 264 11.41 -17.59 6.81
N GLN A 265 10.62 -16.94 7.66
CA GLN A 265 10.43 -17.36 9.07
C GLN A 265 9.69 -18.69 9.21
N LEU A 266 8.70 -18.96 8.34
CA LEU A 266 7.91 -20.19 8.43
C LEU A 266 8.76 -21.47 8.30
N PRO A 267 9.53 -21.68 7.22
CA PRO A 267 10.41 -22.84 7.12
C PRO A 267 11.46 -22.85 8.24
N ALA A 268 12.04 -21.69 8.60
CA ALA A 268 13.02 -21.61 9.70
C ALA A 268 12.47 -22.04 11.07
N SER A 269 11.17 -21.87 11.29
CA SER A 269 10.46 -22.27 12.52
C SER A 269 10.14 -23.77 12.60
N ARG A 270 10.23 -24.51 11.49
CA ARG A 270 9.72 -25.90 11.36
C ARG A 270 10.81 -26.97 11.48
N GLY A 271 12.01 -26.58 11.89
CA GLY A 271 13.13 -27.49 12.15
C GLY A 271 13.96 -27.81 10.92
N ASP A 272 14.98 -28.65 11.13
CA ASP A 272 16.15 -28.77 10.24
C ASP A 272 15.81 -29.18 8.81
N VAL A 273 14.79 -30.02 8.64
CA VAL A 273 14.35 -30.51 7.32
C VAL A 273 13.88 -29.38 6.41
N GLN A 274 13.35 -28.28 6.96
CA GLN A 274 12.85 -27.14 6.17
C GLN A 274 13.88 -26.00 6.04
N LEU A 275 15.06 -26.07 6.65
CA LEU A 275 16.06 -25.01 6.55
C LEU A 275 16.57 -24.81 5.12
N LEU A 276 16.68 -25.89 4.33
CA LEU A 276 17.02 -25.79 2.90
C LEU A 276 16.01 -24.96 2.09
N MET A 277 14.76 -24.87 2.54
CA MET A 277 13.79 -24.00 1.89
C MET A 277 14.14 -22.52 2.09
N VAL A 278 14.67 -22.13 3.26
CA VAL A 278 15.13 -20.76 3.50
C VAL A 278 16.21 -20.39 2.48
N GLN A 279 17.14 -21.30 2.22
CA GLN A 279 18.17 -21.14 1.20
C GLN A 279 17.57 -21.01 -0.21
N HIS A 280 16.69 -21.94 -0.62
CA HIS A 280 16.04 -21.90 -1.93
C HIS A 280 15.29 -20.58 -2.17
N LEU A 281 14.60 -20.08 -1.13
CA LEU A 281 13.92 -18.80 -1.20
C LEU A 281 14.90 -17.64 -1.33
N ALA A 282 15.99 -17.64 -0.54
CA ALA A 282 17.04 -16.61 -0.63
C ALA A 282 17.66 -16.57 -2.03
N ASP A 283 18.05 -17.74 -2.56
CA ASP A 283 18.62 -17.87 -3.90
C ASP A 283 17.64 -17.40 -4.99
N TYR A 284 16.36 -17.75 -4.88
CA TYR A 284 15.33 -17.27 -5.80
C TYR A 284 15.19 -15.74 -5.74
N VAL A 285 15.06 -15.17 -4.54
CA VAL A 285 14.87 -13.72 -4.38
C VAL A 285 16.11 -12.96 -4.87
N ILE A 286 17.32 -13.45 -4.57
CA ILE A 286 18.56 -12.81 -5.03
C ILE A 286 18.62 -12.82 -6.55
N ARG A 287 18.43 -13.97 -7.19
CA ARG A 287 18.51 -14.10 -8.65
C ARG A 287 17.56 -13.17 -9.39
N HIS A 288 16.33 -13.03 -8.91
CA HIS A 288 15.27 -12.30 -9.62
C HIS A 288 15.13 -10.83 -9.20
N HIS A 289 15.55 -10.47 -7.99
CA HIS A 289 15.31 -9.12 -7.45
C HIS A 289 16.57 -8.42 -6.93
N TYR A 290 17.68 -9.14 -6.76
CA TYR A 290 19.00 -8.62 -6.39
C TYR A 290 20.12 -9.23 -7.26
N PRO A 291 19.97 -9.27 -8.60
CA PRO A 291 20.85 -10.07 -9.46
C PRO A 291 22.33 -9.64 -9.42
N HIS A 292 22.59 -8.39 -9.02
CA HIS A 292 23.95 -7.88 -8.85
C HIS A 292 24.72 -8.50 -7.67
N LEU A 293 24.04 -9.25 -6.79
CA LEU A 293 24.66 -10.02 -5.72
C LEU A 293 24.95 -11.47 -6.13
N GLU A 294 24.48 -11.92 -7.29
CA GLU A 294 24.70 -13.28 -7.77
C GLU A 294 26.19 -13.51 -8.02
N GLY A 295 26.72 -14.60 -7.46
CA GLY A 295 28.16 -14.93 -7.56
C GLY A 295 29.08 -14.17 -6.61
N ALA A 296 28.58 -13.27 -5.76
CA ALA A 296 29.39 -12.64 -4.71
C ALA A 296 29.67 -13.60 -3.55
N ASP A 297 30.88 -13.55 -2.98
CA ASP A 297 31.27 -14.39 -1.84
C ASP A 297 30.40 -14.16 -0.61
N ASP A 298 29.94 -12.92 -0.39
CA ASP A 298 29.08 -12.53 0.73
C ASP A 298 27.59 -12.38 0.34
N LYS A 299 27.13 -13.05 -0.75
CA LYS A 299 25.81 -12.79 -1.36
C LYS A 299 24.64 -12.69 -0.39
N TYR A 300 24.55 -13.58 0.62
CA TYR A 300 23.45 -13.58 1.59
C TYR A 300 23.57 -12.43 2.61
N LEU A 301 24.80 -12.09 3.01
CA LEU A 301 25.05 -10.95 3.89
C LEU A 301 24.82 -9.63 3.14
N GLY A 302 25.24 -9.53 1.87
CA GLY A 302 24.93 -8.44 0.97
C GLY A 302 23.42 -8.27 0.75
N PHE A 303 22.69 -9.39 0.60
CA PHE A 303 21.23 -9.40 0.49
C PHE A 303 20.58 -8.85 1.77
N LEU A 304 20.95 -9.37 2.95
CA LEU A 304 20.46 -8.84 4.23
C LEU A 304 20.75 -7.35 4.39
N ARG A 305 21.94 -6.89 3.95
CA ARG A 305 22.36 -5.48 3.97
C ARG A 305 21.47 -4.61 3.12
N GLU A 306 21.14 -5.03 1.90
CA GLU A 306 20.28 -4.25 1.03
C GLU A 306 18.81 -4.24 1.50
N VAL A 307 18.28 -5.39 1.97
CA VAL A 307 16.95 -5.45 2.58
C VAL A 307 16.87 -4.49 3.77
N THR A 308 17.87 -4.51 4.64
CA THR A 308 17.99 -3.61 5.80
C THR A 308 17.95 -2.13 5.39
N GLN A 309 18.73 -1.75 4.37
CA GLN A 309 18.77 -0.37 3.87
C GLN A 309 17.45 0.06 3.21
N ARG A 310 16.81 -0.84 2.44
CA ARG A 310 15.51 -0.56 1.80
C ARG A 310 14.42 -0.36 2.84
N THR A 311 14.34 -1.25 3.84
CA THR A 311 13.41 -1.09 4.96
C THR A 311 13.65 0.21 5.73
N ALA A 312 14.90 0.56 6.02
CA ALA A 312 15.25 1.82 6.70
C ALA A 312 14.76 3.06 5.94
N ARG A 313 14.94 3.10 4.61
CA ARG A 313 14.49 4.21 3.76
C ARG A 313 12.96 4.33 3.74
N THR A 314 12.26 3.21 3.61
CA THR A 314 10.78 3.20 3.60
C THR A 314 10.21 3.64 4.93
N VAL A 315 10.75 3.13 6.05
CA VAL A 315 10.32 3.55 7.39
C VAL A 315 10.64 5.03 7.65
N ALA A 316 11.80 5.53 7.20
CA ALA A 316 12.11 6.96 7.27
C ALA A 316 11.11 7.80 6.45
N GLY A 317 10.74 7.35 5.25
CA GLY A 317 9.69 7.97 4.44
C GLY A 317 8.35 8.05 5.17
N TRP A 318 7.92 6.96 5.82
CA TRP A 318 6.71 6.95 6.64
C TRP A 318 6.74 8.01 7.75
N GLN A 319 7.87 8.15 8.43
CA GLN A 319 8.03 9.21 9.45
C GLN A 319 7.92 10.60 8.81
N CYS A 320 8.57 10.85 7.68
CA CYS A 320 8.58 12.17 7.04
C CYS A 320 7.21 12.62 6.51
N VAL A 321 6.31 11.70 6.14
CA VAL A 321 4.95 12.01 5.68
C VAL A 321 3.87 11.76 6.74
N GLY A 322 4.25 11.33 7.95
CA GLY A 322 3.30 11.08 9.03
C GLY A 322 2.45 9.82 8.84
N PHE A 323 2.90 8.85 8.06
CA PHE A 323 2.17 7.59 7.85
C PHE A 323 2.34 6.64 9.03
N VAL A 324 1.25 6.03 9.46
CA VAL A 324 1.22 4.93 10.44
C VAL A 324 0.59 3.71 9.79
N HIS A 325 1.37 2.64 9.67
CA HIS A 325 0.92 1.39 9.05
C HIS A 325 -0.13 0.64 9.89
N GLY A 326 -0.01 0.70 11.22
CA GLY A 326 -0.95 0.12 12.19
C GLY A 326 -0.85 -1.40 12.40
N VAL A 327 -0.19 -2.16 11.53
CA VAL A 327 0.01 -3.62 11.65
C VAL A 327 1.37 -4.05 11.09
N LEU A 328 2.46 -3.61 11.72
CA LEU A 328 3.83 -3.92 11.32
C LEU A 328 4.31 -5.29 11.83
N ASN A 329 3.51 -6.33 11.55
CA ASN A 329 3.89 -7.72 11.75
C ASN A 329 4.96 -8.13 10.72
N THR A 330 5.74 -9.19 10.99
CA THR A 330 6.77 -9.64 10.05
C THR A 330 6.21 -10.23 8.75
N ASP A 331 4.95 -10.70 8.74
CA ASP A 331 4.24 -11.06 7.51
C ASP A 331 3.87 -9.85 6.65
N ASN A 332 3.86 -8.63 7.20
CA ASN A 332 3.60 -7.39 6.45
C ASN A 332 4.89 -6.60 6.14
N MET A 333 6.05 -7.26 6.19
CA MET A 333 7.32 -6.67 5.79
C MET A 333 7.75 -7.26 4.45
N SER A 334 7.69 -6.45 3.39
CA SER A 334 8.15 -6.84 2.06
C SER A 334 9.66 -7.07 2.05
N ILE A 335 10.10 -8.12 1.35
CA ILE A 335 11.53 -8.36 1.16
C ILE A 335 12.19 -7.24 0.34
N LEU A 336 11.42 -6.54 -0.50
CA LEU A 336 11.90 -5.43 -1.33
C LEU A 336 11.86 -4.06 -0.62
N GLY A 337 11.42 -4.04 0.65
CA GLY A 337 11.23 -2.79 1.39
C GLY A 337 10.03 -1.96 0.91
N GLU A 338 9.04 -2.57 0.27
CA GLU A 338 7.80 -1.92 -0.11
C GLU A 338 6.83 -1.79 1.07
N THR A 339 6.06 -0.70 1.10
CA THR A 339 4.83 -0.62 1.90
C THR A 339 3.82 -1.63 1.34
N ILE A 340 3.27 -2.50 2.19
CA ILE A 340 2.43 -3.63 1.78
C ILE A 340 1.29 -3.84 2.79
N ASP A 341 0.14 -4.34 2.33
CA ASP A 341 -1.01 -4.71 3.16
C ASP A 341 -1.60 -3.55 3.99
N TYR A 342 -2.14 -2.59 3.24
CA TYR A 342 -2.98 -1.51 3.75
C TYR A 342 -4.25 -2.04 4.41
N GLY A 343 -4.28 -2.07 5.74
CA GLY A 343 -5.47 -2.36 6.55
C GLY A 343 -5.84 -1.16 7.41
N PRO A 344 -5.68 -1.23 8.75
CA PRO A 344 -5.92 -0.10 9.63
C PRO A 344 -4.71 0.85 9.62
N TYR A 345 -4.41 1.46 8.48
CA TYR A 345 -3.41 2.52 8.39
C TYR A 345 -4.03 3.89 8.67
N GLY A 346 -3.19 4.90 8.89
CA GLY A 346 -3.63 6.29 8.97
C GLY A 346 -2.48 7.25 8.78
N TRP A 347 -2.75 8.41 8.19
CA TRP A 347 -1.84 9.54 8.22
C TRP A 347 -2.12 10.38 9.46
N LEU A 348 -1.06 10.92 10.07
CA LEU A 348 -1.16 11.91 11.11
C LEU A 348 -1.93 13.12 10.58
N GLU A 349 -3.04 13.42 11.25
CA GLU A 349 -3.68 14.72 11.16
C GLU A 349 -3.10 15.58 12.29
N ARG A 350 -3.81 15.69 13.41
CA ARG A 350 -3.29 16.33 14.62
C ARG A 350 -2.10 15.54 15.15
N PHE A 351 -0.97 16.22 15.32
CA PHE A 351 0.28 15.57 15.69
C PHE A 351 0.19 14.95 17.09
N ASP A 352 0.32 13.62 17.13
CA ASP A 352 0.47 12.82 18.33
C ASP A 352 1.52 11.74 18.06
N PRO A 353 2.69 11.76 18.72
CA PRO A 353 3.71 10.75 18.50
C PRO A 353 3.25 9.34 18.89
N ASN A 354 2.23 9.23 19.76
CA ASN A 354 1.65 7.97 20.19
C ASN A 354 0.46 7.52 19.32
N PHE A 355 0.14 8.23 18.24
CA PHE A 355 -0.98 7.88 17.38
C PHE A 355 -0.82 6.48 16.79
N THR A 356 -1.84 5.65 16.96
CA THR A 356 -2.04 4.42 16.21
C THR A 356 -3.49 4.41 15.72
N PRO A 357 -3.74 4.18 14.42
CA PRO A 357 -5.09 4.05 13.88
C PRO A 357 -5.73 2.69 14.25
N ASN A 358 -4.94 1.70 14.65
CA ASN A 358 -5.43 0.34 14.87
C ASN A 358 -5.99 0.16 16.29
N THR A 359 -7.29 -0.08 16.41
CA THR A 359 -7.98 -0.29 17.69
C THR A 359 -7.45 -1.49 18.48
N THR A 360 -6.97 -2.54 17.80
CA THR A 360 -6.37 -3.70 18.47
C THR A 360 -4.99 -3.38 19.06
N ASP A 361 -4.38 -2.28 18.63
CA ASP A 361 -3.08 -1.81 19.12
C ASP A 361 -3.22 -0.76 20.25
N PHE A 362 -4.43 -0.42 20.70
CA PHE A 362 -4.62 0.65 21.69
C PHE A 362 -4.02 0.34 23.06
N SER A 363 -3.99 -0.94 23.47
CA SER A 363 -3.46 -1.36 24.77
C SER A 363 -1.94 -1.25 24.87
N HIS A 364 -1.22 -1.49 23.76
CA HIS A 364 0.24 -1.58 23.76
C HIS A 364 0.92 -0.49 22.92
N ARG A 365 0.21 0.07 21.94
CA ARG A 365 0.70 1.06 20.98
C ARG A 365 2.00 0.62 20.32
N ARG A 366 2.12 -0.69 20.07
CA ARG A 366 3.32 -1.31 19.50
C ARG A 366 3.63 -0.72 18.14
N TYR A 367 2.60 -0.39 17.36
CA TYR A 367 2.72 0.10 15.99
C TYR A 367 2.37 1.58 15.86
N ALA A 368 2.37 2.33 16.97
CA ALA A 368 2.20 3.78 16.95
C ALA A 368 3.30 4.48 16.14
N TYR A 369 3.01 5.69 15.66
CA TYR A 369 3.87 6.49 14.80
C TYR A 369 5.35 6.47 15.22
N GLN A 370 5.64 6.85 16.47
CA GLN A 370 7.02 6.94 16.98
C GLN A 370 7.71 5.58 17.14
N GLN A 371 6.96 4.48 17.19
CA GLN A 371 7.49 3.13 17.44
C GLN A 371 7.92 2.44 16.14
N GLN A 372 7.39 2.84 14.98
CA GLN A 372 7.66 2.19 13.69
C GLN A 372 9.17 2.04 13.36
N PRO A 373 10.06 3.02 13.64
CA PRO A 373 11.50 2.86 13.45
C PRO A 373 12.09 1.67 14.21
N GLN A 374 11.72 1.51 15.48
CA GLN A 374 12.21 0.43 16.32
C GLN A 374 11.62 -0.92 15.91
N ILE A 375 10.33 -0.94 15.54
CA ILE A 375 9.67 -2.15 15.05
C ILE A 375 10.26 -2.62 13.72
N GLY A 376 10.62 -1.70 12.82
CA GLY A 376 11.31 -2.03 11.58
C GLY A 376 12.62 -2.79 11.83
N LEU A 377 13.44 -2.32 12.76
CA LEU A 377 14.66 -3.02 13.19
C LEU A 377 14.36 -4.37 13.83
N TRP A 378 13.37 -4.44 14.72
CA TRP A 378 12.96 -5.70 15.35
C TRP A 378 12.54 -6.73 14.30
N ASN A 379 11.76 -6.33 13.29
CA ASN A 379 11.35 -7.22 12.20
C ASN A 379 12.55 -7.71 11.36
N LEU A 380 13.54 -6.86 11.10
CA LEU A 380 14.79 -7.24 10.42
C LEU A 380 15.62 -8.22 11.24
N ILE A 381 15.69 -8.07 12.57
CA ILE A 381 16.31 -9.05 13.46
C ILE A 381 15.62 -10.42 13.31
N GLN A 382 14.29 -10.45 13.22
CA GLN A 382 13.58 -11.72 13.01
C GLN A 382 13.85 -12.34 11.63
N LEU A 383 14.11 -11.54 10.59
CA LEU A 383 14.57 -12.03 9.28
C LEU A 383 15.99 -12.60 9.37
N ALA A 384 16.92 -11.84 9.98
CA ALA A 384 18.30 -12.26 10.15
C ALA A 384 18.40 -13.57 10.95
N ASN A 385 17.58 -13.72 12.00
CA ASN A 385 17.47 -14.97 12.76
C ASN A 385 17.01 -16.15 11.88
N ALA A 386 16.04 -15.95 10.99
CA ALA A 386 15.60 -17.01 10.07
C ALA A 386 16.72 -17.42 9.09
N MET A 387 17.48 -16.45 8.57
CA MET A 387 18.62 -16.71 7.70
C MET A 387 19.80 -17.38 8.43
N ALA A 388 20.11 -16.94 9.65
CA ALA A 388 21.17 -17.51 10.47
C ALA A 388 20.87 -18.95 10.88
N ARG A 389 19.60 -19.28 11.17
CA ARG A 389 19.19 -20.66 11.44
C ARG A 389 19.41 -21.60 10.26
N ALA A 390 19.43 -21.08 9.03
CA ALA A 390 19.70 -21.84 7.82
C ALA A 390 21.16 -21.73 7.36
N ASP A 391 22.06 -21.30 8.25
CA ASP A 391 23.50 -21.12 8.01
C ASP A 391 23.82 -20.23 6.79
N LEU A 392 22.91 -19.31 6.43
CA LEU A 392 23.12 -18.38 5.30
C LEU A 392 23.94 -17.16 5.70
N VAL A 393 23.88 -16.77 6.98
CA VAL A 393 24.61 -15.64 7.55
C VAL A 393 25.10 -16.00 8.95
N GLU A 394 26.31 -15.56 9.28
CA GLU A 394 26.81 -15.67 10.64
C GLU A 394 26.20 -14.58 11.54
N PRO A 395 25.88 -14.87 12.82
CA PRO A 395 25.22 -13.91 13.70
C PRO A 395 25.96 -12.58 13.88
N LYS A 396 27.28 -12.60 14.05
CA LYS A 396 28.08 -11.38 14.30
C LYS A 396 28.18 -10.46 13.09
N PRO A 397 28.49 -10.95 11.87
CA PRO A 397 28.37 -10.15 10.66
C PRO A 397 26.95 -9.62 10.42
N ALA A 398 25.91 -10.42 10.67
CA ALA A 398 24.52 -9.99 10.53
C ALA A 398 24.17 -8.84 11.50
N GLU A 399 24.64 -8.90 12.75
CA GLU A 399 24.49 -7.81 13.73
C GLU A 399 25.12 -6.51 13.21
N GLY A 400 26.35 -6.55 12.71
CA GLY A 400 27.00 -5.37 12.12
C GLY A 400 26.27 -4.79 10.90
N VAL A 401 25.58 -5.64 10.12
CA VAL A 401 24.69 -5.16 9.04
C VAL A 401 23.45 -4.45 9.61
N LEU A 402 22.85 -5.00 10.66
CA LEU A 402 21.65 -4.45 11.29
C LEU A 402 21.94 -3.13 12.02
N GLU A 403 23.15 -2.91 12.53
CA GLU A 403 23.58 -1.59 13.07
C GLU A 403 23.46 -0.48 12.00
N GLY A 404 23.77 -0.79 10.74
CA GLY A 404 23.63 0.13 9.61
C GLY A 404 22.19 0.56 9.29
N TYR A 405 21.18 -0.11 9.86
CA TYR A 405 19.78 0.31 9.77
C TYR A 405 19.59 1.72 10.35
N VAL A 406 20.13 1.95 11.55
CA VAL A 406 19.93 3.21 12.29
C VAL A 406 20.56 4.37 11.54
N ASP A 407 21.77 4.17 11.02
CA ASP A 407 22.47 5.17 10.22
C ASP A 407 21.71 5.47 8.92
N THR A 408 21.28 4.44 8.18
CA THR A 408 20.52 4.63 6.93
C THR A 408 19.20 5.35 7.17
N LEU A 409 18.47 4.97 8.22
CA LEU A 409 17.21 5.60 8.59
C LEU A 409 17.42 7.06 8.98
N ARG A 410 18.40 7.33 9.85
CA ARG A 410 18.75 8.68 10.29
C ARG A 410 19.16 9.56 9.12
N ASP A 411 20.01 9.08 8.23
CA ASP A 411 20.52 9.87 7.12
C ASP A 411 19.43 10.19 6.09
N HIS A 412 18.56 9.22 5.78
CA HIS A 412 17.42 9.46 4.90
C HIS A 412 16.42 10.43 5.52
N HIS A 413 16.09 10.23 6.80
CA HIS A 413 15.21 11.12 7.55
C HIS A 413 15.76 12.55 7.60
N LYS A 414 17.04 12.73 7.95
CA LYS A 414 17.71 14.04 8.00
C LYS A 414 17.65 14.76 6.65
N LYS A 415 17.98 14.06 5.57
CA LYS A 415 17.96 14.63 4.20
C LYS A 415 16.57 15.06 3.76
N TRP A 416 15.52 14.31 4.12
CA TRP A 416 14.15 14.69 3.77
C TRP A 416 13.66 15.81 4.68
N MET A 417 13.87 15.70 5.98
CA MET A 417 13.40 16.67 6.96
C MET A 417 14.06 18.05 6.79
N SER A 418 15.34 18.11 6.38
CA SER A 418 15.98 19.38 6.05
C SER A 418 15.26 20.09 4.89
N LYS A 419 14.86 19.35 3.84
CA LYS A 419 14.04 19.89 2.74
C LYS A 419 12.66 20.32 3.21
N LYS A 420 12.00 19.53 4.07
CA LYS A 420 10.69 19.89 4.66
C LYS A 420 10.75 21.19 5.45
N LEU A 421 11.87 21.45 6.13
CA LEU A 421 12.11 22.69 6.89
C LEU A 421 12.78 23.79 6.05
N GLY A 422 13.14 23.54 4.79
CA GLY A 422 13.81 24.53 3.94
C GLY A 422 15.24 24.88 4.37
N LEU A 423 15.90 24.01 5.12
CA LEU A 423 17.26 24.20 5.62
C LEU A 423 18.29 23.52 4.71
N LYS A 424 19.48 24.10 4.61
CA LYS A 424 20.61 23.50 3.87
C LYS A 424 21.04 22.18 4.51
N ASP A 425 21.24 22.21 5.82
CA ASP A 425 21.64 21.09 6.65
C ASP A 425 20.62 20.87 7.76
N MET A 426 20.47 19.63 8.24
CA MET A 426 19.50 19.33 9.27
C MET A 426 19.95 19.86 10.64
N ASP A 427 19.24 20.85 11.18
CA ASP A 427 19.32 21.25 12.59
C ASP A 427 18.34 20.44 13.47
N GLU A 428 18.88 19.48 14.22
CA GLU A 428 18.10 18.59 15.09
C GLU A 428 17.32 19.34 16.19
N LYS A 429 17.84 20.47 16.68
CA LYS A 429 17.15 21.27 17.71
C LYS A 429 15.94 21.97 17.12
N LEU A 430 16.06 22.54 15.92
CA LEU A 430 14.93 23.13 15.21
C LEU A 430 13.89 22.09 14.85
N GLN A 431 14.30 20.91 14.36
CA GLN A 431 13.36 19.82 14.12
C GLN A 431 12.62 19.46 15.41
N GLN A 432 13.35 19.14 16.49
CA GLN A 432 12.73 18.72 17.75
C GLN A 432 11.80 19.78 18.31
N GLY A 433 12.20 21.05 18.29
CA GLY A 433 11.37 22.17 18.73
C GLY A 433 10.08 22.31 17.92
N PHE A 434 10.12 22.07 16.61
CA PHE A 434 8.94 22.10 15.75
C PHE A 434 7.96 20.99 16.11
N MET A 435 8.47 19.77 16.30
CA MET A 435 7.67 18.62 16.70
C MET A 435 7.03 18.82 18.09
N VAL A 436 7.76 19.43 19.03
CA VAL A 436 7.22 19.80 20.36
C VAL A 436 6.10 20.81 20.23
N ALA A 437 6.29 21.90 19.48
CA ALA A 437 5.28 22.92 19.26
C ALA A 437 4.00 22.34 18.63
N MET A 438 4.16 21.45 17.63
CA MET A 438 3.02 20.73 17.04
C MET A 438 2.31 19.80 18.03
N ALA A 439 3.04 19.12 18.91
CA ALA A 439 2.46 18.18 19.87
C ALA A 439 1.67 18.89 20.96
N GLU A 440 2.18 20.01 21.47
CA GLU A 440 1.53 20.86 22.48
C GLU A 440 0.24 21.49 21.97
N THR A 441 0.18 21.81 20.67
CA THR A 441 -0.97 22.49 20.05
C THR A 441 -1.88 21.60 19.23
N LYS A 442 -1.56 20.30 19.16
CA LYS A 442 -2.24 19.34 18.29
C LYS A 442 -2.32 19.84 16.84
N ALA A 443 -1.26 20.49 16.37
CA ALA A 443 -1.19 21.03 15.03
C ALA A 443 -1.31 19.91 13.99
N ASP A 444 -1.96 20.20 12.87
CA ASP A 444 -2.03 19.28 11.74
C ASP A 444 -0.64 19.09 11.12
N PHE A 445 -0.14 17.86 11.13
CA PHE A 445 1.22 17.53 10.71
C PHE A 445 1.49 17.98 9.27
N THR A 446 0.58 17.67 8.35
CA THR A 446 0.76 17.98 6.91
C THR A 446 0.68 19.48 6.66
N ASN A 447 -0.37 20.13 7.17
CA ASN A 447 -0.62 21.55 6.94
C ASN A 447 0.41 22.43 7.65
N ALA A 448 0.90 22.05 8.84
CA ALA A 448 1.95 22.80 9.54
C ALA A 448 3.25 22.82 8.73
N PHE A 449 3.71 21.67 8.23
CA PHE A 449 4.87 21.62 7.33
C PHE A 449 4.65 22.41 6.04
N ARG A 450 3.45 22.33 5.44
CA ARG A 450 3.14 23.10 4.23
C ARG A 450 3.14 24.61 4.48
N ALA A 451 2.58 25.05 5.61
CA ALA A 451 2.53 26.45 5.99
C ALA A 451 3.92 27.08 6.22
N LEU A 452 4.91 26.28 6.65
CA LEU A 452 6.28 26.77 6.85
C LEU A 452 6.93 27.36 5.59
N ALA A 453 6.47 26.97 4.40
CA ALA A 453 6.98 27.56 3.16
C ALA A 453 6.73 29.09 3.11
N ALA A 454 5.67 29.59 3.75
CA ALA A 454 5.36 31.02 3.80
C ALA A 454 6.17 31.80 4.86
N VAL A 455 6.89 31.12 5.76
CA VAL A 455 7.71 31.79 6.79
C VAL A 455 8.97 32.35 6.14
N SER A 456 9.20 33.66 6.26
CA SER A 456 10.40 34.34 5.76
C SER A 456 11.35 34.73 6.90
N GLY A 457 12.65 34.71 6.65
CA GLY A 457 13.66 35.23 7.57
C GLY A 457 13.62 36.76 7.73
N SER A 458 12.95 37.47 6.81
CA SER A 458 12.79 38.93 6.82
C SER A 458 11.59 39.42 7.64
N GLN A 459 10.65 38.52 7.99
CA GLN A 459 9.50 38.84 8.83
C GLN A 459 9.92 39.10 10.28
N PRO A 460 9.13 39.91 11.03
CA PRO A 460 9.32 40.09 12.47
C PRO A 460 9.32 38.75 13.21
N ASP A 461 10.18 38.59 14.22
CA ASP A 461 10.36 37.31 14.91
C ASP A 461 9.10 36.86 15.69
N ASP A 462 8.22 37.80 16.07
CA ASP A 462 6.96 37.58 16.78
C ASP A 462 5.74 37.28 15.88
N ASP A 463 5.90 37.41 14.55
CA ASP A 463 4.83 37.15 13.59
C ASP A 463 4.61 35.64 13.38
N ILE A 464 3.42 35.13 13.71
CA ILE A 464 3.05 33.73 13.41
C ILE A 464 2.20 33.77 12.12
N PRO A 465 2.63 33.17 11.01
CA PRO A 465 1.86 33.24 9.76
C PRO A 465 0.45 32.68 9.91
N GLU A 466 -0.54 33.31 9.27
CA GLU A 466 -1.95 32.90 9.31
C GLU A 466 -2.14 31.42 8.98
N ALA A 467 -1.50 30.92 7.91
CA ALA A 467 -1.56 29.52 7.53
C ALA A 467 -1.04 28.55 8.61
N LEU A 468 -0.07 28.97 9.43
CA LEU A 468 0.42 28.17 10.54
C LEU A 468 -0.56 28.23 11.74
N GLN A 469 -1.21 29.36 11.96
CA GLN A 469 -2.29 29.49 12.95
C GLN A 469 -3.49 28.60 12.59
N GLU A 470 -3.85 28.51 11.31
CA GLU A 470 -4.93 27.64 10.81
C GLU A 470 -4.61 26.15 10.99
N ALA A 471 -3.33 25.77 10.94
CA ALA A 471 -2.91 24.39 11.15
C ALA A 471 -3.00 23.96 12.62
N VAL A 472 -3.07 24.90 13.57
CA VAL A 472 -3.03 24.66 15.01
C VAL A 472 -4.46 24.48 15.55
N ALA A 473 -4.72 23.38 16.26
CA ALA A 473 -6.05 23.07 16.78
C ALA A 473 -6.33 23.68 18.16
N GLU A 474 -5.31 23.75 19.02
CA GLU A 474 -5.41 24.22 20.40
C GLU A 474 -4.39 25.34 20.64
N GLN A 475 -4.84 26.50 21.14
CA GLN A 475 -3.98 27.63 21.46
C GLN A 475 -4.17 28.04 22.93
N THR A 476 -3.09 27.93 23.70
CA THR A 476 -2.90 28.54 25.02
C THR A 476 -1.87 29.66 24.95
N TYR A 477 -1.79 30.50 25.98
CA TYR A 477 -0.75 31.53 26.10
C TYR A 477 0.65 30.92 26.03
N GLU A 478 0.87 29.81 26.74
CA GLU A 478 2.12 29.06 26.77
C GLU A 478 2.48 28.51 25.39
N SER A 479 1.51 27.93 24.68
CA SER A 479 1.74 27.37 23.35
C SER A 479 2.11 28.44 22.30
N LYS A 480 1.55 29.65 22.43
CA LYS A 480 1.91 30.79 21.59
C LYS A 480 3.36 31.20 21.84
N ALA A 481 3.79 31.22 23.11
CA ALA A 481 5.18 31.48 23.47
C ALA A 481 6.13 30.40 22.91
N THR A 482 5.74 29.12 22.94
CA THR A 482 6.50 28.02 22.32
C THR A 482 6.69 28.27 20.82
N TRP A 483 5.61 28.57 20.09
CA TRP A 483 5.68 28.86 18.65
C TRP A 483 6.54 30.09 18.33
N THR A 484 6.38 31.19 19.07
CA THR A 484 7.18 32.40 18.89
C THR A 484 8.67 32.14 19.13
N ALA A 485 9.02 31.43 20.20
CA ALA A 485 10.41 31.09 20.50
C ALA A 485 11.04 30.20 19.40
N TRP A 486 10.27 29.23 18.90
CA TRP A 486 10.71 28.38 17.80
C TRP A 486 10.88 29.17 16.50
N LEU A 487 9.89 29.99 16.11
CA LEU A 487 9.95 30.81 14.90
C LEU A 487 11.11 31.81 14.94
N THR A 488 11.40 32.41 16.10
CA THR A 488 12.57 33.27 16.29
C THR A 488 13.87 32.53 15.94
N SER A 489 14.02 31.31 16.48
CA SER A 489 15.19 30.47 16.22
C SER A 489 15.28 30.02 14.76
N TYR A 490 14.15 29.64 14.17
CA TYR A 490 14.05 29.20 12.78
C TYR A 490 14.38 30.34 11.81
N ARG A 491 13.80 31.53 12.00
CA ARG A 491 14.10 32.72 11.18
C ARG A 491 15.55 33.15 11.29
N ALA A 492 16.14 33.09 12.49
CA ALA A 492 17.56 33.36 12.68
C ALA A 492 18.43 32.38 11.87
N GLN A 493 18.07 31.11 11.82
CA GLN A 493 18.75 30.12 10.99
C GLN A 493 18.56 30.40 9.49
N LEU A 494 17.35 30.77 9.04
CA LEU A 494 17.11 31.15 7.64
C LEU A 494 17.97 32.36 7.22
N ARG A 495 18.05 33.40 8.07
CA ARG A 495 18.90 34.58 7.85
C ARG A 495 20.38 34.20 7.76
N LYS A 496 20.85 33.30 8.62
CA LYS A 496 22.23 32.81 8.65
C LYS A 496 22.60 32.04 7.38
N GLU A 497 21.70 31.23 6.84
CA GLU A 497 21.95 30.48 5.60
C GLU A 497 21.90 31.37 4.35
N GLY A 498 21.13 32.46 4.39
CA GLY A 498 21.07 33.45 3.30
C GLY A 498 20.53 32.88 1.98
N ARG A 499 19.71 31.83 2.03
CA ARG A 499 19.19 31.16 0.83
C ARG A 499 18.15 32.03 0.12
N PRO A 500 18.11 32.06 -1.23
CA PRO A 500 17.04 32.74 -1.96
C PRO A 500 15.67 32.17 -1.61
N GLU A 501 14.74 33.03 -1.21
CA GLU A 501 13.40 32.60 -0.76
C GLU A 501 12.61 31.84 -1.83
N PRO A 502 12.53 32.30 -3.10
CA PRO A 502 11.76 31.57 -4.12
C PRO A 502 12.24 30.12 -4.31
N GLN A 503 13.56 29.91 -4.27
CA GLN A 503 14.15 28.58 -4.38
C GLN A 503 13.81 27.73 -3.15
N ARG A 504 13.96 28.27 -1.93
CA ARG A 504 13.62 27.55 -0.70
C ARG A 504 12.16 27.13 -0.69
N VAL A 505 11.24 28.03 -1.07
CA VAL A 505 9.80 27.75 -1.12
C VAL A 505 9.49 26.66 -2.14
N GLN A 506 10.10 26.70 -3.33
CA GLN A 506 9.94 25.65 -4.33
C GLN A 506 10.39 24.28 -3.80
N GLU A 507 11.56 24.21 -3.16
CA GLU A 507 12.09 22.97 -2.58
C GLU A 507 11.22 22.44 -1.43
N MET A 508 10.74 23.33 -0.55
CA MET A 508 9.82 22.96 0.54
C MET A 508 8.50 22.45 -0.02
N ASN A 509 7.94 23.11 -1.02
CA ASN A 509 6.68 22.67 -1.64
C ASN A 509 6.81 21.32 -2.37
N ALA A 510 7.99 20.99 -2.89
CA ALA A 510 8.29 19.67 -3.45
C ALA A 510 8.52 18.58 -2.38
N ALA A 511 8.79 18.96 -1.13
CA ALA A 511 9.01 18.03 -0.01
C ALA A 511 7.80 17.91 0.95
N ASN A 512 6.91 18.90 0.96
CA ASN A 512 5.76 19.01 1.84
C ASN A 512 4.46 18.88 1.02
N PRO A 513 3.75 17.74 1.12
CA PRO A 513 2.51 17.54 0.38
C PRO A 513 1.42 18.50 0.87
N CYS A 514 0.56 18.93 -0.04
CA CYS A 514 -0.73 19.56 0.23
C CYS A 514 -1.79 18.54 0.64
N TYR A 515 -1.70 17.33 0.10
CA TYR A 515 -2.75 16.32 0.18
C TYR A 515 -2.18 14.98 0.64
N VAL A 516 -2.86 14.39 1.62
CA VAL A 516 -2.60 13.03 2.12
C VAL A 516 -3.95 12.33 2.26
N PRO A 517 -4.03 10.99 2.24
CA PRO A 517 -5.29 10.26 2.32
C PRO A 517 -5.84 10.26 3.76
N ARG A 518 -6.34 11.41 4.21
CA ARG A 518 -6.90 11.62 5.54
C ARG A 518 -8.07 10.67 5.76
N ASN A 519 -8.14 10.05 6.93
CA ASN A 519 -9.12 9.01 7.22
C ASN A 519 -10.58 9.49 7.08
N HIS A 520 -10.89 10.73 7.46
CA HIS A 520 -12.24 11.26 7.31
C HIS A 520 -12.64 11.55 5.85
N LEU A 521 -11.68 11.89 4.99
CA LEU A 521 -11.91 12.07 3.54
C LEU A 521 -12.11 10.72 2.85
N LEU A 522 -11.28 9.73 3.22
CA LEU A 522 -11.48 8.34 2.80
C LEU A 522 -12.86 7.83 3.20
N GLN A 523 -13.30 8.10 4.44
CA GLN A 523 -14.62 7.72 4.90
C GLN A 523 -15.74 8.37 4.07
N ALA A 524 -15.61 9.66 3.73
CA ALA A 524 -16.58 10.33 2.86
C ALA A 524 -16.64 9.68 1.47
N CYS A 525 -15.50 9.28 0.91
CA CYS A 525 -15.44 8.52 -0.35
C CYS A 525 -16.15 7.17 -0.22
N ILE A 526 -15.92 6.44 0.88
CA ILE A 526 -16.55 5.15 1.15
C ILE A 526 -18.07 5.28 1.28
N GLU A 527 -18.55 6.25 2.05
CA GLU A 527 -19.99 6.49 2.25
C GLU A 527 -20.72 6.87 0.97
N ALA A 528 -20.07 7.61 0.06
CA ALA A 528 -20.59 7.89 -1.28
C ALA A 528 -20.58 6.63 -2.15
N ALA A 529 -19.48 5.88 -2.14
CA ALA A 529 -19.29 4.68 -2.93
C ALA A 529 -20.27 3.54 -2.55
N GLU A 530 -20.63 3.42 -1.27
CA GLU A 530 -21.65 2.47 -0.79
C GLU A 530 -23.05 2.80 -1.32
N LYS A 531 -23.31 4.06 -1.69
CA LYS A 531 -24.54 4.52 -2.35
C LYS A 531 -24.44 4.45 -3.89
N GLY A 532 -23.32 3.94 -4.42
CA GLY A 532 -23.06 3.83 -5.85
C GLY A 532 -22.55 5.11 -6.50
N ASP A 533 -22.15 6.12 -5.72
CA ASP A 533 -21.52 7.34 -6.22
C ASP A 533 -20.00 7.31 -6.00
N TYR A 534 -19.25 7.16 -7.09
CA TYR A 534 -17.79 7.09 -7.08
C TYR A 534 -17.11 8.43 -7.41
N SER A 535 -17.89 9.50 -7.64
CA SER A 535 -17.35 10.80 -8.06
C SER A 535 -16.42 11.44 -7.03
N GLU A 536 -16.71 11.28 -5.73
CA GLU A 536 -15.85 11.77 -4.66
C GLU A 536 -14.53 11.00 -4.59
N LEU A 537 -14.56 9.68 -4.82
CA LEU A 537 -13.35 8.84 -4.89
C LEU A 537 -12.48 9.24 -6.08
N ASP A 538 -13.08 9.44 -7.26
CA ASP A 538 -12.37 9.87 -8.47
C ASP A 538 -11.68 11.23 -8.26
N ALA A 539 -12.43 12.20 -7.72
CA ALA A 539 -11.91 13.53 -7.43
C ALA A 539 -10.79 13.50 -6.39
N PHE A 540 -10.92 12.66 -5.36
CA PHE A 540 -9.88 12.53 -4.34
C PHE A 540 -8.62 11.86 -4.88
N MET A 541 -8.76 10.81 -5.69
CA MET A 541 -7.63 10.15 -6.36
C MET A 541 -6.88 11.10 -7.29
N ALA A 542 -7.59 11.89 -8.10
CA ALA A 542 -6.97 12.88 -8.99
C ALA A 542 -6.06 13.86 -8.21
N VAL A 543 -6.50 14.26 -7.01
CA VAL A 543 -5.73 15.14 -6.13
C VAL A 543 -4.52 14.41 -5.53
N LEU A 544 -4.70 13.17 -5.08
CA LEU A 544 -3.64 12.34 -4.50
C LEU A 544 -2.57 11.89 -5.50
N CYS A 545 -2.86 11.92 -6.81
CA CYS A 545 -1.85 11.70 -7.86
C CYS A 545 -0.82 12.84 -7.97
N LYS A 546 -1.14 14.01 -7.42
CA LYS A 546 -0.25 15.19 -7.41
C LYS A 546 -0.21 15.82 -6.02
N PRO A 547 0.28 15.08 -5.00
CA PRO A 547 0.07 15.45 -3.61
C PRO A 547 0.84 16.72 -3.21
N TYR A 548 1.88 17.11 -3.96
CA TYR A 548 2.72 18.30 -3.71
C TYR A 548 2.25 19.56 -4.45
N GLU A 549 1.40 19.41 -5.46
CA GLU A 549 0.87 20.50 -6.28
C GLU A 549 -0.43 21.01 -5.66
N GLU A 550 -0.52 22.32 -5.44
CA GLU A 550 -1.77 22.98 -5.06
C GLU A 550 -2.73 23.01 -6.26
N GLN A 551 -3.95 22.50 -6.06
CA GLN A 551 -4.95 22.36 -7.11
C GLN A 551 -6.18 23.22 -6.79
N ALA A 552 -6.58 24.07 -7.75
CA ALA A 552 -7.73 24.95 -7.59
C ALA A 552 -9.04 24.15 -7.42
N GLY A 553 -9.86 24.50 -6.43
CA GLY A 553 -11.12 23.80 -6.15
C GLY A 553 -10.96 22.52 -5.31
N ALA A 554 -9.72 22.16 -4.93
CA ALA A 554 -9.42 20.99 -4.11
C ALA A 554 -9.17 21.36 -2.62
N GLU A 555 -9.53 22.56 -2.18
CA GLU A 555 -9.27 23.06 -0.82
C GLU A 555 -9.93 22.18 0.25
N LYS A 556 -11.08 21.56 -0.07
CA LYS A 556 -11.77 20.61 0.83
C LYS A 556 -10.89 19.42 1.22
N TYR A 557 -9.96 18.99 0.36
CA TYR A 557 -9.10 17.84 0.60
C TYR A 557 -7.89 18.14 1.51
N ARG A 558 -7.70 19.41 1.91
CA ARG A 558 -6.69 19.80 2.91
C ARG A 558 -7.25 19.93 4.32
N LYS A 559 -8.58 19.98 4.43
CA LYS A 559 -9.25 20.22 5.71
C LYS A 559 -8.95 19.08 6.67
N VAL A 560 -8.68 19.46 7.91
CA VAL A 560 -8.49 18.53 9.02
C VAL A 560 -9.86 17.97 9.43
N ALA A 561 -9.90 16.76 9.99
CA ALA A 561 -11.14 16.21 10.52
C ALA A 561 -11.87 17.21 11.44
N PRO A 562 -13.19 17.42 11.27
CA PRO A 562 -13.95 18.44 11.98
C PRO A 562 -14.08 18.17 13.48
N SER A 563 -13.97 16.90 13.89
CA SER A 563 -13.97 16.48 15.29
C SER A 563 -12.54 16.25 15.78
N ILE A 564 -12.24 16.71 17.00
CA ILE A 564 -11.00 16.36 17.72
C ILE A 564 -11.09 14.94 18.30
N LYS A 565 -12.31 14.47 18.63
CA LYS A 565 -12.51 13.11 19.14
C LYS A 565 -12.42 12.09 17.99
N PRO A 566 -11.54 11.08 18.10
CA PRO A 566 -11.46 9.99 17.12
C PRO A 566 -12.78 9.22 17.03
N ARG A 567 -13.21 8.90 15.82
CA ARG A 567 -14.43 8.12 15.54
C ARG A 567 -14.06 6.70 15.15
N LEU A 568 -14.85 5.76 15.65
CA LEU A 568 -14.77 4.35 15.24
C LEU A 568 -15.12 4.21 13.76
N GLY A 569 -14.26 3.52 13.02
CA GLY A 569 -14.41 3.26 11.58
C GLY A 569 -13.81 4.35 10.71
N VAL A 570 -13.32 5.44 11.33
CA VAL A 570 -12.70 6.56 10.62
C VAL A 570 -11.26 6.73 11.08
N GLU A 571 -11.04 7.39 12.22
CA GLU A 571 -9.71 7.55 12.79
C GLU A 571 -9.28 6.30 13.58
N CYS A 572 -10.25 5.54 14.10
CA CYS A 572 -10.04 4.29 14.84
C CYS A 572 -10.52 3.08 14.03
N LEU A 573 -9.59 2.30 13.49
CA LEU A 573 -9.79 1.24 12.52
C LEU A 573 -9.45 -0.14 13.08
N SER A 574 -10.03 -1.19 12.53
CA SER A 574 -9.73 -2.59 12.86
C SER A 574 -8.92 -3.28 11.75
N CYS A 575 -8.36 -4.46 12.03
CA CYS A 575 -7.70 -5.25 10.98
C CYS A 575 -8.63 -5.69 9.82
N SER A 576 -9.94 -5.57 9.99
CA SER A 576 -10.91 -5.81 8.92
C SER A 576 -11.25 -4.53 8.14
N SER A 577 -10.74 -3.36 8.56
CA SER A 577 -10.97 -2.02 7.99
C SER A 577 -10.35 -1.82 6.62
#